data_AF-A0A3N5WHY0-F1
#
_entry.id   AF-A0A3N5WHY0-F1
#
_cell.length_a   1.000
_cell.length_b   1.000
_cell.length_c   1.000
_cell.angle_alpha   90.00
_cell.angle_beta   90.00
_cell.angle_gamma   90.00
#
_symmetry.space_group_name_H-M   'P 1'
#
loop_
_entity.id
_entity.type
_entity.pdbx_description
1 polymer ?
#
loop_
_entity_poly.entity_id
_entity_poly.type
_entity_poly.pdbx_seq_one_letter_code
_entity_poly.pdbx_strand_id
1 'polypeptide(L)'
;QDTLAEGIAIAEPIRAPQILRAVESSGGAFLEVEEAEIKEALIELARRGFYVEPTAAATIATIPKYLSQLKREETIVSVLTGHGLKSTEKMLKILGGEH
;
A
#
# COMPACT_ATOMS: atom_id res chain seq x y z
N GLN A 1 7.31 -16.38 -3.28
CA GLN A 1 5.93 -16.19 -2.81
C GLN A 1 5.44 -14.94 -3.51
N ASP A 2 4.32 -15.02 -4.21
CA ASP A 2 3.83 -13.90 -5.02
C ASP A 2 3.05 -12.92 -4.13
N THR A 3 3.24 -11.62 -4.36
CA THR A 3 2.55 -10.55 -3.60
C THR A 3 1.30 -10.07 -4.31
N LEU A 4 0.26 -9.70 -3.57
CA LEU A 4 -0.92 -9.02 -4.11
C LEU A 4 -0.55 -7.68 -4.75
N ALA A 5 0.50 -7.02 -4.25
CA ALA A 5 0.96 -5.70 -4.68
C ALA A 5 2.02 -5.76 -5.81
N GLU A 6 1.76 -6.50 -6.89
CA GLU A 6 2.70 -6.70 -8.01
C GLU A 6 3.35 -5.42 -8.57
N GLY A 7 2.64 -4.29 -8.57
CA GLY A 7 3.19 -3.01 -9.07
C GLY A 7 4.41 -2.50 -8.28
N ILE A 8 4.69 -3.06 -7.10
CA ILE A 8 5.88 -2.79 -6.29
C ILE A 8 6.73 -4.06 -6.03
N ALA A 9 6.46 -5.16 -6.74
CA ALA A 9 7.24 -6.40 -6.65
C ALA A 9 8.55 -6.29 -7.46
N ILE A 10 9.44 -5.39 -7.04
CA ILE A 10 10.67 -5.07 -7.74
C ILE A 10 11.87 -5.43 -6.86
N ALA A 11 12.57 -6.52 -7.21
CA ALA A 11 13.74 -6.97 -6.44
C ALA A 11 14.92 -5.99 -6.52
N GLU A 12 15.16 -5.40 -7.69
CA GLU A 12 16.26 -4.47 -7.94
C GLU A 12 15.76 -3.18 -8.60
N PRO A 13 15.30 -2.19 -7.81
CA PRO A 13 14.76 -0.96 -8.37
C PRO A 13 15.86 -0.11 -9.01
N ILE A 14 15.71 0.21 -10.30
CA ILE A 14 16.65 1.03 -11.10
C ILE A 14 16.99 2.36 -10.40
N ARG A 15 16.05 2.91 -9.61
CA ARG A 15 16.18 4.18 -8.89
C ARG A 15 16.54 4.03 -7.41
N ALA A 16 17.05 2.88 -6.97
CA ALA A 16 17.39 2.64 -5.56
C ALA A 16 18.24 3.77 -4.94
N PRO A 17 19.31 4.28 -5.59
CA PRO A 17 20.12 5.36 -5.01
C PRO A 17 19.37 6.69 -4.83
N GLN A 18 18.37 6.97 -5.67
CA GLN A 18 17.52 8.16 -5.54
C GLN A 18 16.51 7.98 -4.42
N ILE A 19 15.92 6.79 -4.29
CA ILE A 19 14.94 6.46 -3.26
C ILE A 19 15.61 6.54 -1.87
N LEU A 20 16.78 5.93 -1.70
CA LEU A 20 17.54 5.98 -0.44
C LEU A 20 17.87 7.43 -0.02
N ARG A 21 18.36 8.25 -0.96
CA ARG A 21 18.65 9.67 -0.70
C ARG A 21 17.40 10.48 -0.34
N ALA A 22 16.27 10.21 -0.99
CA ALA A 22 15.02 10.91 -0.69
C ALA A 22 14.51 10.57 0.73
N VAL A 23 14.59 9.30 1.13
CA VAL A 23 14.21 8.87 2.48
C VAL A 23 15.15 9.46 3.53
N GLU A 24 16.47 9.41 3.31
CA GLU A 24 17.46 9.98 4.23
C GLU A 24 17.30 11.50 4.40
N SER A 25 17.22 12.24 3.29
CA SER A 25 17.11 13.71 3.32
C SER A 25 15.79 14.23 3.90
N SER A 26 14.73 13.44 3.85
CA SER A 26 13.44 13.77 4.48
C SER A 26 13.34 13.34 5.95
N GLY A 27 14.32 12.59 6.47
CA GLY A 27 14.21 11.92 7.77
C GLY A 27 13.09 10.87 7.80
N GLY A 28 12.72 10.33 6.64
CA GLY A 28 11.66 9.36 6.48
C GLY A 28 12.10 7.93 6.82
N ALA A 29 11.21 6.98 6.55
CA ALA A 29 11.47 5.56 6.77
C ALA A 29 10.87 4.71 5.66
N PHE A 30 11.39 3.49 5.51
CA PHE A 30 10.72 2.41 4.78
C PHE A 30 9.88 1.61 5.76
N LEU A 31 8.66 1.30 5.38
CA LEU A 31 7.75 0.45 6.14
C LEU A 31 7.36 -0.75 5.30
N GLU A 32 7.25 -1.90 5.94
CA GLU A 32 6.79 -3.15 5.32
C GLU A 32 5.37 -3.50 5.78
N VAL A 33 4.64 -4.20 4.92
CA VAL A 33 3.30 -4.70 5.19
C VAL A 33 3.17 -6.12 4.68
N GLU A 34 2.39 -6.91 5.41
CA GLU A 34 2.04 -8.27 5.07
C GLU A 34 0.88 -8.29 4.07
N GLU A 35 0.74 -9.39 3.34
CA GLU A 35 -0.35 -9.60 2.37
C GLU A 35 -1.74 -9.41 2.98
N ALA A 36 -1.92 -9.86 4.23
CA ALA A 36 -3.17 -9.71 4.97
C ALA A 36 -3.50 -8.22 5.23
N GLU A 37 -2.49 -7.41 5.56
CA GLU A 37 -2.65 -5.98 5.84
C GLU A 37 -3.02 -5.21 4.56
N ILE A 38 -2.45 -5.61 3.41
CA ILE A 38 -2.82 -5.07 2.10
C ILE A 38 -4.30 -5.37 1.81
N LYS A 39 -4.75 -6.60 2.06
CA LYS A 39 -6.15 -7.01 1.86
C LYS A 39 -7.10 -6.23 2.78
N GLU A 40 -6.76 -6.10 4.06
CA GLU A 40 -7.55 -5.34 5.03
C GLU A 40 -7.67 -3.86 4.63
N ALA A 41 -6.56 -3.23 4.26
CA ALA A 41 -6.54 -1.84 3.78
C ALA A 41 -7.39 -1.67 2.51
N LEU A 42 -7.34 -2.63 1.58
CA LEU A 42 -8.16 -2.61 0.37
C LEU A 42 -9.66 -2.64 0.68
N ILE A 43 -10.08 -3.52 1.59
CA ILE A 43 -11.48 -3.64 2.03
C ILE A 43 -11.92 -2.34 2.73
N GLU A 44 -11.09 -1.78 3.60
CA GLU A 44 -11.39 -0.55 4.32
C GLU A 44 -11.51 0.65 3.36
N LEU A 45 -10.61 0.78 2.40
CA LEU A 45 -10.69 1.80 1.35
C LEU A 45 -11.98 1.67 0.54
N ALA A 46 -12.36 0.45 0.15
CA ALA A 46 -13.59 0.20 -0.58
C ALA A 46 -14.84 0.62 0.23
N ARG A 47 -14.88 0.29 1.54
CA ARG A 47 -15.95 0.74 2.46
C ARG A 47 -16.06 2.25 2.56
N ARG A 48 -14.94 2.96 2.38
CA ARG A 48 -14.86 4.43 2.37
C ARG A 48 -15.11 5.06 0.99
N GLY A 49 -15.43 4.26 -0.03
CA GLY A 49 -15.72 4.73 -1.39
C GLY A 49 -14.50 4.85 -2.31
N PHE A 50 -13.32 4.38 -1.88
CA PHE A 50 -12.10 4.38 -2.69
C PHE A 50 -11.90 3.00 -3.34
N TYR A 51 -12.15 2.92 -4.65
CA TYR A 51 -11.91 1.70 -5.43
C TYR A 51 -10.51 1.72 -6.05
N VAL A 52 -9.53 1.21 -5.31
CA VAL A 52 -8.11 1.18 -5.71
C VAL A 52 -7.63 -0.24 -6.01
N GLU A 53 -6.45 -0.36 -6.63
CA GLU A 53 -5.77 -1.65 -6.77
C GLU A 53 -4.92 -2.01 -5.53
N PRO A 54 -4.52 -3.30 -5.34
CA PRO A 54 -3.75 -3.72 -4.17
C PRO A 54 -2.44 -2.97 -3.94
N THR A 55 -1.69 -2.66 -5.00
CA THR A 55 -0.44 -1.87 -4.88
C THR A 55 -0.68 -0.47 -4.31
N ALA A 56 -1.77 0.18 -4.69
CA ALA A 56 -2.14 1.47 -4.12
C ALA A 56 -2.64 1.33 -2.67
N ALA A 57 -3.30 0.22 -2.31
CA ALA A 57 -3.72 -0.04 -0.94
C ALA A 57 -2.55 -0.30 0.02
N ALA A 58 -1.41 -0.79 -0.48
CA ALA A 58 -0.22 -1.04 0.35
C ALA A 58 0.29 0.22 1.07
N THR A 59 0.13 1.41 0.49
CA THR A 59 0.51 2.68 1.14
C THR A 59 -0.40 3.05 2.32
N ILE A 60 -1.63 2.54 2.34
CA ILE A 60 -2.59 2.76 3.42
C ILE A 60 -2.41 1.69 4.51
N ALA A 61 -2.05 0.47 4.12
CA ALA A 61 -1.74 -0.62 5.04
C ALA A 61 -0.59 -0.28 6.00
N THR A 62 0.32 0.63 5.64
CA THR A 62 1.42 1.06 6.52
C THR A 62 0.99 2.06 7.59
N ILE A 63 -0.14 2.76 7.40
CA ILE A 63 -0.57 3.88 8.26
C ILE A 63 -0.76 3.43 9.72
N PRO A 64 -1.44 2.31 10.04
CA PRO A 64 -1.57 1.85 11.42
C PRO A 64 -0.22 1.63 12.12
N LYS A 65 0.76 1.04 11.42
CA LYS A 65 2.12 0.84 11.93
C LYS A 65 2.81 2.17 12.17
N TYR A 66 2.71 3.11 11.23
CA TYR A 66 3.28 4.45 11.35
C TYR A 66 2.68 5.22 12.53
N LEU A 67 1.36 5.25 12.63
CA LEU A 67 0.62 5.95 13.70
C LEU A 67 0.97 5.42 15.10
N SER A 68 1.24 4.11 15.24
CA SER A 68 1.63 3.51 16.52
C SER A 68 2.94 4.07 17.10
N GLN A 69 3.77 4.70 16.25
CA GLN A 69 5.05 5.29 16.64
C GLN A 69 4.92 6.78 16.99
N LEU A 70 3.78 7.41 16.69
CA LEU A 70 3.57 8.83 16.89
C LEU A 70 3.12 9.16 18.31
N LYS A 71 3.60 10.29 18.81
CA LYS A 71 3.22 10.84 20.13
C LYS A 71 2.21 11.99 20.03
N ARG A 72 1.81 12.36 18.82
CA ARG A 72 0.99 13.54 18.52
C ARG A 72 0.12 13.27 17.29
N GLU A 73 -0.91 14.09 17.11
CA GLU A 73 -1.70 14.11 15.88
C GLU A 73 -0.86 14.62 14.70
N GLU A 74 -0.98 13.96 13.55
CA GLU A 74 -0.30 14.32 12.32
C GLU A 74 -1.25 14.25 11.12
N THR A 75 -0.95 15.06 10.10
CA THR A 75 -1.65 14.98 8.81
C THR A 75 -0.87 14.07 7.87
N ILE A 76 -1.50 12.97 7.46
CA ILE A 76 -0.91 12.01 6.52
C ILE A 76 -1.51 12.23 5.13
N VAL A 77 -0.63 12.37 4.14
CA VAL A 77 -1.00 12.39 2.72
C VAL A 77 -0.48 11.11 2.08
N SER A 78 -1.37 10.34 1.44
CA SER A 78 -1.00 9.13 0.71
C SER A 78 -1.34 9.25 -0.77
N VAL A 79 -0.51 8.64 -1.62
CA VAL A 79 -0.70 8.59 -3.08
C VAL A 79 -1.33 7.26 -3.45
N LEU A 80 -2.51 7.31 -4.06
CA LEU A 80 -3.21 6.14 -4.60
C LEU A 80 -2.93 6.05 -6.10
N THR A 81 -1.93 5.26 -6.46
CA THR A 81 -1.34 5.24 -7.82
C THR A 81 -2.20 4.54 -8.87
N GLY A 82 -3.15 3.69 -8.47
CA GLY A 82 -3.94 2.86 -9.37
C GLY A 82 -5.37 2.64 -8.89
N HIS A 83 -6.31 2.64 -9.85
CA HIS A 83 -7.72 2.36 -9.60
C HIS A 83 -8.02 0.86 -9.75
N GLY A 84 -9.03 0.36 -9.03
CA GLY A 84 -9.35 -1.08 -8.98
C GLY A 84 -9.69 -1.71 -10.33
N LEU A 85 -10.18 -0.92 -11.31
CA LEU A 85 -10.46 -1.43 -12.67
C LEU A 85 -9.21 -1.90 -13.43
N LYS A 86 -7.99 -1.57 -12.99
CA LYS A 86 -6.75 -2.12 -13.59
C LYS A 86 -6.49 -3.57 -13.19
N SER A 87 -7.13 -4.03 -12.12
CA SER A 87 -6.80 -5.30 -11.45
C SER A 87 -8.04 -6.18 -11.22
N THR A 88 -9.02 -6.15 -12.14
CA THR A 88 -10.36 -6.78 -11.98
C THR A 88 -10.32 -8.23 -11.50
N GLU A 89 -9.49 -9.09 -12.09
CA GLU A 89 -9.39 -10.51 -11.69
C GLU A 89 -8.91 -10.68 -10.23
N LYS A 90 -7.94 -9.87 -9.81
CA LYS A 90 -7.45 -9.90 -8.42
C LYS A 90 -8.50 -9.35 -7.47
N MET A 91 -9.16 -8.27 -7.86
CA MET A 91 -10.23 -7.68 -7.07
C MET A 91 -11.36 -8.70 -6.84
N LEU A 92 -11.71 -9.51 -7.85
CA LEU A 92 -12.68 -10.61 -7.69
C LEU A 92 -12.19 -11.68 -6.69
N LYS A 93 -10.92 -12.08 -6.73
CA LYS A 93 -10.38 -13.05 -5.76
C LYS A 93 -10.34 -12.50 -4.33
N ILE A 94 -10.08 -11.21 -4.17
CA ILE A 94 -9.90 -10.58 -2.86
C ILE A 94 -11.25 -10.22 -2.23
N LEU A 95 -12.18 -9.68 -3.03
CA LEU A 95 -13.46 -9.12 -2.58
C LEU A 95 -14.67 -10.02 -2.90
N GLY A 96 -14.56 -10.92 -3.86
CA GLY A 96 -15.69 -11.65 -4.43
C GLY A 96 -16.32 -12.72 -3.53
N GLY A 97 -15.73 -13.01 -2.36
CA GLY A 97 -16.17 -14.12 -1.51
C GLY A 97 -15.93 -15.48 -2.18
N GLU A 98 -15.85 -16.55 -1.39
CA GLU A 98 -15.98 -17.90 -1.94
C GLU A 98 -17.47 -18.12 -2.22
N HIS A 99 -17.83 -18.16 -3.50
CA HIS A 99 -19.11 -18.70 -3.97
C HIS A 99 -18.87 -20.10 -4.54
#